data_AF-A0A3D3WWZ8-F1
#
_entry.id   AF-A0A3D3WWZ8-F1
#
_cell.length_a   1.000
_cell.length_b   1.000
_cell.length_c   1.000
_cell.angle_alpha   90.00
_cell.angle_beta   90.00
_cell.angle_gamma   90.00
#
_symmetry.space_group_name_H-M   'P 1'
#
loop_
_entity.id
_entity.type
_entity.pdbx_description
1 polymer ?
#
loop_
_entity_poly.entity_id
_entity_poly.type
_entity_poly.pdbx_seq_one_letter_code
_entity_poly.pdbx_strand_id
1 'polypeptide(L)'
;INQEGITVGDDRRAQAERLESLTYEDVLANMVVYGTPESVVDRLQQLQEELGITQVIYEVNFGCNVPLEHQIKSVRLLNEKVAPNFK
;
A
#
# COMPACT_ATOMS: atom_id res chain seq x y z
N ILE A 1 31.95 3.17 -8.31
CA ILE A 1 30.67 3.79 -7.92
C ILE A 1 30.41 3.48 -6.45
N ASN A 2 30.83 4.38 -5.56
CA ASN A 2 30.60 4.25 -4.12
C ASN A 2 29.16 4.66 -3.84
N GLN A 3 28.27 3.70 -3.59
CA GLN A 3 27.02 4.00 -2.89
C GLN A 3 27.28 3.76 -1.42
N GLU A 4 27.29 4.86 -0.64
CA GLU A 4 27.27 4.79 0.80
C GLU A 4 25.98 4.06 1.23
N GLY A 5 26.13 2.98 1.99
CA GLY A 5 25.00 2.29 2.60
C GLY A 5 24.26 3.20 3.58
N ILE A 6 23.08 2.76 4.02
CA ILE A 6 22.23 3.46 4.99
C ILE A 6 23.08 3.92 6.19
N THR A 7 23.23 5.23 6.35
CA THR A 7 24.05 5.82 7.42
C THR A 7 23.43 5.50 8.78
N VAL A 8 24.18 4.79 9.62
CA VAL A 8 23.80 4.44 10.98
C VAL A 8 23.74 5.73 11.82
N GLY A 9 22.54 6.28 12.05
CA GLY A 9 22.43 7.47 12.91
C GLY A 9 21.05 8.08 13.09
N ASP A 10 20.43 8.61 12.03
CA ASP A 10 19.52 9.76 12.24
C ASP A 10 18.12 9.68 11.58
N ASP A 11 17.79 8.62 10.83
CA ASP A 11 16.46 8.54 10.21
C ASP A 11 15.41 7.88 11.11
N ARG A 12 15.81 7.09 12.12
CA ARG A 12 14.85 6.35 12.95
C ARG A 12 14.03 7.24 13.88
N ARG A 13 14.65 8.28 14.46
CA ARG A 13 13.95 9.21 15.36
C ARG A 13 12.99 10.10 14.58
N ALA A 14 13.46 10.65 13.46
CA ALA A 14 12.62 11.41 12.54
C ALA A 14 11.47 10.57 11.95
N GLN A 15 11.73 9.29 11.62
CA GLN A 15 10.69 8.37 11.16
C GLN A 15 9.68 8.03 12.27
N ALA A 16 10.13 7.87 13.52
CA ALA A 16 9.25 7.67 14.66
C ALA A 16 8.36 8.89 14.92
N GLU A 17 8.92 10.10 14.92
CA GLU A 17 8.16 11.36 15.07
C GLU A 17 7.12 11.52 13.94
N ARG A 18 7.49 11.18 12.69
CA ARG A 18 6.52 11.14 11.57
C ARG A 18 5.40 10.13 11.83
N LEU A 19 5.73 8.92 12.27
CA LEU A 19 4.75 7.88 12.57
C LEU A 19 3.80 8.28 13.71
N GLU A 20 4.32 8.92 14.76
CA GLU A 20 3.52 9.41 15.89
C GLU A 20 2.53 10.52 15.46
N SER A 21 2.92 11.33 14.47
CA SER A 21 2.08 12.43 13.96
C SER A 21 1.03 12.01 12.92
N LEU A 22 1.09 10.78 12.41
CA LEU A 22 0.20 10.32 11.34
C LEU A 22 -1.25 10.20 11.85
N THR A 23 -2.17 10.87 11.16
CA THR A 23 -3.60 10.69 11.41
C THR A 23 -4.14 9.48 10.65
N TYR A 24 -5.31 9.01 11.05
CA TYR A 24 -6.00 7.93 10.33
C TYR A 24 -6.27 8.30 8.87
N GLU A 25 -6.68 9.54 8.61
CA GLU A 25 -6.93 10.04 7.25
C GLU A 25 -5.64 10.08 6.42
N ASP A 26 -4.51 10.44 7.02
CA ASP A 26 -3.21 10.44 6.33
C ASP A 26 -2.80 9.02 5.90
N VAL A 27 -3.06 8.03 6.76
CA VAL A 27 -2.83 6.62 6.45
C VAL A 27 -3.72 6.18 5.29
N LEU A 28 -5.01 6.50 5.33
CA LEU A 28 -5.95 6.15 4.27
C LEU A 28 -5.61 6.81 2.93
N ALA A 29 -5.16 8.06 2.94
CA ALA A 29 -4.83 8.79 1.73
C ALA A 29 -3.53 8.28 1.06
N ASN A 30 -2.52 7.91 1.85
CA ASN A 30 -1.16 7.76 1.35
C ASN A 30 -0.57 6.36 1.51
N MET A 31 -1.06 5.54 2.44
CA MET A 31 -0.38 4.30 2.83
C MET A 31 -1.14 3.03 2.42
N VAL A 32 -2.44 3.12 2.18
CA VAL A 32 -3.28 1.97 1.85
C VAL A 32 -4.16 2.24 0.64
N VAL A 33 -4.51 1.17 -0.08
CA VAL A 33 -5.54 1.18 -1.13
C VAL A 33 -6.70 0.32 -0.62
N TYR A 34 -7.89 0.90 -0.52
CA TYR A 34 -9.06 0.26 0.10
C TYR A 34 -10.36 0.71 -0.57
N GLY A 35 -11.46 0.00 -0.31
CA GLY A 35 -12.79 0.33 -0.83
C GLY A 35 -13.42 -0.81 -1.61
N THR A 36 -14.30 -0.48 -2.56
CA THR A 36 -14.88 -1.45 -3.49
C THR A 36 -13.85 -1.87 -4.54
N PRO A 37 -14.02 -3.02 -5.22
CA PRO A 37 -13.11 -3.41 -6.29
C PRO A 37 -12.91 -2.34 -7.36
N GLU A 38 -13.97 -1.61 -7.71
CA GLU A 38 -13.93 -0.53 -8.70
C GLU A 38 -13.05 0.63 -8.20
N SER A 39 -13.23 1.06 -6.96
CA SER A 39 -12.41 2.13 -6.36
C SER A 39 -10.92 1.74 -6.29
N VAL A 40 -10.64 0.46 -6.03
CA VAL A 40 -9.28 -0.08 -6.00
C VAL A 40 -8.66 -0.08 -7.40
N VAL A 41 -9.41 -0.46 -8.44
CA VAL A 41 -8.94 -0.39 -9.84
C VAL A 41 -8.56 1.05 -10.20
N ASP A 42 -9.47 2.00 -9.96
CA ASP A 42 -9.25 3.40 -10.28
C ASP A 42 -7.98 3.95 -9.60
N ARG A 43 -7.82 3.65 -8.29
CA ARG A 43 -6.64 4.08 -7.53
C ARG A 43 -5.34 3.45 -8.04
N LEU A 44 -5.35 2.17 -8.39
CA LEU A 44 -4.16 1.49 -8.92
C LEU A 44 -3.79 2.00 -10.32
N GLN A 45 -4.77 2.29 -11.18
CA GLN A 45 -4.52 2.89 -12.49
C GLN A 45 -3.94 4.30 -12.36
N GLN A 46 -4.49 5.12 -11.46
CA GLN A 46 -3.93 6.43 -11.13
C GLN A 46 -2.45 6.32 -10.72
N LEU A 47 -2.12 5.37 -9.83
CA LEU A 47 -0.74 5.15 -9.40
C LEU A 47 0.16 4.65 -10.54
N GLN A 48 -0.35 3.82 -11.46
CA GLN A 48 0.40 3.42 -12.67
C GLN A 48 0.74 4.61 -13.56
N GLU A 49 -0.21 5.52 -13.76
CA GLU A 49 -0.02 6.73 -14.58
C GLU A 49 0.92 7.73 -13.92
N GLU A 50 0.75 7.99 -12.62
CA GLU A 50 1.54 8.98 -11.88
C GLU A 50 2.98 8.52 -11.63
N LEU A 51 3.18 7.24 -11.33
CA LEU A 51 4.47 6.70 -10.90
C LEU A 51 5.16 5.83 -11.96
N GLY A 52 4.47 5.47 -13.06
CA GLY A 52 5.01 4.60 -14.10
C GLY A 52 5.24 3.16 -13.63
N ILE A 53 4.53 2.69 -12.60
CA ILE A 53 4.71 1.34 -12.05
C ILE A 53 4.12 0.29 -12.99
N THR A 54 4.85 -0.82 -13.17
CA THR A 54 4.43 -1.93 -14.05
C THR A 54 3.93 -3.14 -13.29
N GLN A 55 4.24 -3.24 -11.99
CA GLN A 55 3.89 -4.36 -11.14
C GLN A 55 3.54 -3.88 -9.74
N VAL A 56 2.61 -4.58 -9.10
CA VAL A 56 2.17 -4.30 -7.73
C VAL A 56 2.28 -5.58 -6.92
N ILE A 57 2.90 -5.47 -5.75
CA ILE A 57 2.86 -6.48 -4.70
C ILE A 57 2.02 -5.88 -3.58
N TYR A 58 1.09 -6.66 -3.03
CA TYR A 58 0.17 -6.19 -1.99
C TYR A 58 0.16 -7.12 -0.79
N GLU A 59 -0.10 -6.54 0.37
CA GLU A 59 -0.39 -7.22 1.62
C GLU A 59 -1.85 -6.98 2.00
N VAL A 60 -2.58 -8.04 2.37
CA VAL A 60 -3.98 -7.94 2.81
C VAL A 60 -4.14 -7.90 4.33
N ASN A 61 -3.09 -8.26 5.08
CA ASN A 61 -3.10 -8.30 6.53
C ASN A 61 -2.48 -7.04 7.13
N PHE A 62 -3.07 -5.89 6.84
CA PHE A 62 -2.53 -4.63 7.33
C PHE A 62 -2.51 -4.58 8.87
N GLY A 63 -1.35 -4.30 9.45
CA GLY A 63 -1.16 -4.19 10.90
C GLY A 63 -1.33 -5.49 11.67
N CYS A 64 -1.28 -6.66 11.01
CA CYS A 64 -1.43 -7.98 11.62
C CYS A 64 -2.76 -8.19 12.37
N ASN A 65 -3.81 -7.42 12.07
CA ASN A 65 -5.06 -7.41 12.83
C ASN A 65 -6.31 -7.63 11.97
N VAL A 66 -6.16 -8.06 10.71
CA VAL A 66 -7.30 -8.33 9.84
C VAL A 66 -7.76 -9.78 10.05
N PRO A 67 -9.06 -10.04 10.36
CA PRO A 67 -9.57 -11.41 10.45
C PRO A 67 -9.34 -12.22 9.16
N LEU A 68 -8.98 -13.50 9.30
CA LEU A 68 -8.63 -14.38 8.17
C LEU A 68 -9.72 -14.43 7.10
N GLU A 69 -10.99 -14.47 7.50
CA GLU A 69 -12.12 -14.50 6.57
C GLU A 69 -12.19 -13.25 5.66
N HIS A 70 -11.84 -12.09 6.20
CA HIS A 70 -11.77 -10.85 5.44
C HIS A 70 -10.57 -10.83 4.51
N GLN A 71 -9.41 -11.35 4.95
CA GLN A 71 -8.24 -11.50 4.10
C GLN A 71 -8.54 -12.37 2.87
N ILE A 72 -9.15 -13.55 3.09
CA ILE A 72 -9.55 -14.47 2.01
C ILE A 72 -10.52 -13.79 1.04
N LYS A 73 -11.53 -13.09 1.56
CA LYS A 73 -12.49 -12.36 0.73
C LYS A 73 -11.81 -11.27 -0.10
N SER A 74 -10.88 -10.52 0.48
CA SER A 74 -10.12 -9.47 -0.23
C SER A 74 -9.28 -10.06 -1.35
N VAL A 75 -8.51 -11.12 -1.09
CA VAL A 75 -7.71 -11.80 -2.13
C VAL A 75 -8.60 -12.31 -3.27
N ARG A 76 -9.77 -12.88 -2.94
CA ARG A 76 -10.72 -13.34 -3.95
C ARG A 76 -11.24 -12.19 -4.82
N LEU A 77 -11.67 -11.08 -4.21
CA LEU A 77 -12.14 -9.91 -4.94
C LEU A 77 -11.03 -9.28 -5.80
N LEU A 78 -9.80 -9.20 -5.28
CA LEU A 78 -8.65 -8.70 -6.03
C LEU A 78 -8.42 -9.55 -7.29
N ASN A 79 -8.42 -10.87 -7.17
CA ASN A 79 -8.21 -11.76 -8.31
C ASN A 79 -9.38 -11.77 -9.30
N GLU A 80 -10.62 -11.76 -8.83
CA GLU A 80 -11.81 -11.87 -9.69
C GLU A 80 -12.22 -10.55 -10.34
N LYS A 81 -11.96 -9.41 -9.68
CA LYS A 81 -12.54 -8.11 -10.06
C LYS A 81 -11.51 -7.03 -10.34
N VAL A 82 -10.32 -7.11 -9.75
CA VAL A 82 -9.29 -6.05 -9.88
C VAL A 82 -8.22 -6.45 -10.89
N ALA A 83 -7.54 -7.58 -10.67
CA ALA A 83 -6.46 -8.08 -11.51
C ALA A 83 -6.78 -8.14 -13.02
N PRO A 84 -8.00 -8.52 -13.47
CA PRO A 84 -8.33 -8.54 -14.90
C PRO A 84 -8.28 -7.18 -15.61
N ASN A 85 -8.26 -6.06 -14.87
CA ASN A 85 -8.18 -4.71 -15.45
C ASN A 85 -6.74 -4.26 -15.72
N PHE A 86 -5.75 -5.07 -15.34
CA PHE A 86 -4.32 -4.79 -15.51
C PHE A 86 -3.71 -5.83 -16.46
N LYS A 87 -2.79 -5.40 -17.32
CA LYS A 87 -2.14 -6.23 -18.34
C LYS A 87 -0.72 -6.60 -17.96
#